data_AF-A0A1G4RZD4-F1
#
_entry.id   AF-A0A1G4RZD4-F1
#
_cell.length_a   1.000
_cell.length_b   1.000
_cell.length_c   1.000
_cell.angle_alpha   90.00
_cell.angle_beta   90.00
_cell.angle_gamma   90.00
#
_symmetry.space_group_name_H-M   'P 1'
#
loop_
_entity.id
_entity.type
_entity.pdbx_description
1 polymer ?
#
loop_
_entity_poly.entity_id
_entity_poly.type
_entity_poly.pdbx_seq_one_letter_code
_entity_poly.pdbx_strand_id
1 'polypeptide(L)'
;MKRTLLIALLLFCSATLFAQSITINDLANISNLSNAEAHNYLTLGKKFKRQYLQDVNGNSIEHLNRIGPDNKEETIVIGVNSKLSSGAILRTVTYTTSTPQHIINLIGQAKHMGLIMKLHGSDIKNDIYLFDNDFFHIVIFLNHDNISGSVEVHQKEYLGFD
;
A
#
# COMPACT_ATOMS: atom_id res chain seq x y z
N MET A 1 -7.50 -27.33 -36.28
CA MET A 1 -8.13 -26.08 -35.80
C MET A 1 -8.01 -25.87 -34.29
N LYS A 2 -8.14 -26.88 -33.42
CA LYS A 2 -7.99 -26.71 -31.96
C LYS A 2 -6.56 -26.40 -31.48
N ARG A 3 -5.54 -26.97 -32.15
CA ARG A 3 -4.12 -26.78 -31.79
C ARG A 3 -3.58 -25.38 -32.10
N THR A 4 -4.03 -24.76 -33.19
CA THR A 4 -3.64 -23.40 -33.57
C THR A 4 -4.24 -22.34 -32.64
N LEU A 5 -5.45 -22.59 -32.12
CA LEU A 5 -6.10 -21.71 -31.15
C LEU A 5 -5.35 -21.69 -29.80
N LEU A 6 -4.81 -22.83 -29.38
CA LEU A 6 -4.07 -22.99 -28.12
C LEU A 6 -2.69 -22.31 -28.17
N ILE A 7 -2.03 -22.36 -29.33
CA ILE A 7 -0.76 -21.64 -29.59
C ILE A 7 -1.00 -20.13 -29.66
N ALA A 8 -2.09 -19.69 -30.30
CA ALA A 8 -2.49 -18.28 -30.29
C ALA A 8 -2.81 -17.78 -28.87
N LEU A 9 -3.51 -18.58 -28.06
CA LEU A 9 -3.83 -18.24 -26.67
C LEU A 9 -2.56 -18.13 -25.78
N LEU A 10 -1.59 -19.04 -25.96
CA LEU A 10 -0.30 -18.99 -25.26
C LEU A 10 0.55 -17.77 -25.66
N LEU A 11 0.46 -17.31 -26.90
CA LEU A 11 1.16 -16.11 -27.39
C LEU A 11 0.54 -14.80 -26.90
N PHE A 12 -0.73 -14.78 -26.50
CA PHE A 12 -1.37 -13.61 -25.86
C PHE A 12 -1.12 -13.53 -24.35
N CYS A 13 -0.70 -14.62 -23.70
CA CYS A 13 -0.36 -14.63 -22.28
C CYS A 13 1.03 -14.05 -21.94
N SER A 14 1.84 -13.70 -22.94
CA SER A 14 3.16 -13.08 -22.75
C SER A 14 3.12 -11.55 -22.66
N ALA A 15 1.92 -10.94 -22.66
CA ALA A 15 1.78 -9.55 -22.24
C ALA A 15 2.34 -9.42 -20.82
N THR A 16 3.37 -8.59 -20.66
CA THR A 16 3.96 -8.27 -19.37
C THR A 16 2.90 -7.58 -18.51
N LEU A 17 2.13 -8.37 -17.78
CA LEU A 17 1.30 -7.87 -16.70
C LEU A 17 2.26 -7.38 -15.63
N PHE A 18 2.38 -6.06 -15.51
CA PHE A 18 3.06 -5.42 -14.39
C PHE A 18 2.27 -5.76 -13.13
N ALA A 19 2.67 -6.85 -12.48
CA ALA A 19 2.02 -7.29 -11.27
C ALA A 19 2.27 -6.24 -10.19
N GLN A 20 1.18 -5.74 -9.61
CA GLN A 20 1.17 -4.93 -8.39
C GLN A 20 2.08 -5.59 -7.34
N SER A 21 3.02 -4.82 -6.78
CA SER A 21 4.06 -5.39 -5.92
C SER A 21 3.64 -5.58 -4.46
N ILE A 22 2.52 -4.97 -4.06
CA ILE A 22 2.00 -4.96 -2.70
C ILE A 22 0.47 -5.05 -2.62
N THR A 23 -0.05 -5.72 -1.60
CA THR A 23 -1.50 -5.85 -1.32
C THR A 23 -1.94 -5.01 -0.12
N ILE A 24 -3.25 -4.81 0.08
CA ILE A 24 -3.78 -4.17 1.30
C ILE A 24 -3.38 -4.95 2.56
N ASN A 25 -3.36 -6.28 2.49
CA ASN A 25 -2.96 -7.12 3.61
C ASN A 25 -1.48 -6.92 3.96
N ASP A 26 -0.61 -6.80 2.96
CA ASP A 26 0.81 -6.50 3.19
C ASP A 26 0.95 -5.15 3.89
N LEU A 27 0.26 -4.09 3.43
CA LEU A 27 0.29 -2.77 4.06
C LEU A 27 -0.21 -2.79 5.51
N ALA A 28 -1.32 -3.50 5.77
CA ALA A 28 -1.84 -3.69 7.11
C ALA A 28 -0.85 -4.43 8.01
N ASN A 29 -0.24 -5.51 7.52
CA ASN A 29 0.79 -6.25 8.27
C ASN A 29 2.00 -5.37 8.57
N ILE A 30 2.52 -4.63 7.59
CA ILE A 30 3.67 -3.74 7.77
C ILE A 30 3.37 -2.66 8.82
N SER A 31 2.13 -2.15 8.88
CA SER A 31 1.74 -1.14 9.88
C SER A 31 1.76 -1.67 11.32
N ASN A 32 1.81 -2.99 11.53
CA ASN A 32 1.97 -3.59 12.86
C ASN A 32 3.43 -3.90 13.21
N LEU A 33 4.38 -3.76 12.27
CA LEU A 33 5.78 -4.13 12.46
C LEU A 33 6.62 -2.95 12.94
N SER A 34 7.71 -3.24 13.67
CA SER A 34 8.76 -2.23 13.89
C SER A 34 9.42 -1.82 12.57
N ASN A 35 10.09 -0.66 12.53
CA ASN A 35 10.73 -0.17 11.30
C ASN A 35 11.73 -1.18 10.71
N ALA A 36 12.47 -1.90 11.58
CA ALA A 36 13.42 -2.91 11.14
C ALA A 36 12.73 -4.14 10.52
N GLU A 37 11.65 -4.62 11.14
CA GLU A 37 10.86 -5.74 10.63
C GLU A 37 10.14 -5.37 9.34
N ALA A 38 9.56 -4.17 9.26
CA ALA A 38 8.95 -3.61 8.07
C ALA A 38 9.96 -3.50 6.92
N HIS A 39 11.17 -2.98 7.19
CA HIS A 39 12.26 -2.94 6.21
C HIS A 39 12.60 -4.34 5.68
N ASN A 40 12.78 -5.30 6.58
CA ASN A 40 13.08 -6.68 6.22
C ASN A 40 11.95 -7.28 5.37
N TYR A 41 10.69 -7.10 5.78
CA TYR A 41 9.52 -7.58 5.04
C TYR A 41 9.49 -7.06 3.60
N LEU A 42 9.73 -5.76 3.41
CA LEU A 42 9.68 -5.09 2.10
C LEU A 42 10.85 -5.44 1.19
N THR A 43 12.03 -5.67 1.77
CA THR A 43 13.25 -6.01 1.03
C THR A 43 13.39 -7.52 0.80
N LEU A 44 12.69 -8.34 1.57
CA LEU A 44 12.64 -9.79 1.39
C LEU A 44 12.06 -10.12 0.00
N GLY A 45 12.76 -10.97 -0.74
CA GLY A 45 12.39 -11.30 -2.12
C GLY A 45 12.71 -10.19 -3.15
N LYS A 46 13.45 -9.14 -2.76
CA LYS A 46 13.90 -8.05 -3.64
C LYS A 46 12.73 -7.32 -4.33
N LYS A 47 11.61 -7.12 -3.63
CA LYS A 47 10.49 -6.33 -4.14
C LYS A 47 10.77 -4.83 -4.06
N PHE A 48 11.32 -4.37 -2.94
CA PHE A 48 11.65 -2.97 -2.70
C PHE A 48 13.11 -2.79 -2.29
N LYS A 49 13.66 -1.60 -2.52
CA LYS A 49 14.95 -1.14 -2.01
C LYS A 49 14.80 0.19 -1.30
N ARG A 50 15.55 0.37 -0.21
CA ARG A 50 15.72 1.67 0.44
C ARG A 50 16.29 2.68 -0.55
N GLN A 51 15.64 3.84 -0.64
CA GLN A 51 16.17 5.00 -1.35
C GLN A 51 16.96 5.87 -0.38
N TYR A 52 16.30 6.31 0.70
CA TYR A 52 16.91 7.16 1.71
C TYR A 52 16.18 7.05 3.06
N LEU A 53 16.84 7.54 4.10
CA LEU A 53 16.26 7.77 5.43
C LEU A 53 16.09 9.26 5.64
N GLN A 54 15.06 9.63 6.38
CA GLN A 54 14.76 11.00 6.74
C GLN A 54 14.41 11.05 8.23
N ASP A 55 15.15 11.84 9.00
CA ASP A 55 14.84 12.03 10.42
C ASP A 55 13.88 13.22 10.58
N VAL A 56 12.70 12.98 11.13
CA VAL A 56 11.66 13.98 11.36
C VAL A 56 11.13 13.82 12.78
N ASN A 57 11.26 14.85 13.61
CA ASN A 57 10.77 14.85 15.00
C ASN A 57 11.26 13.66 15.84
N GLY A 58 12.50 13.22 15.61
CA GLY A 58 13.08 12.05 16.30
C GLY A 58 12.65 10.68 15.74
N ASN A 59 11.84 10.66 14.69
CA ASN A 59 11.47 9.44 13.96
C ASN A 59 12.35 9.28 12.72
N SER A 60 12.93 8.09 12.55
CA SER A 60 13.62 7.73 11.31
C SER A 60 12.60 7.16 10.31
N ILE A 61 12.25 7.99 9.32
CA ILE A 61 11.32 7.66 8.24
C ILE A 61 12.12 7.06 7.09
N GLU A 62 11.69 5.91 6.61
CA GLU A 62 12.33 5.23 5.50
C GLU A 62 11.48 5.32 4.24
N HIS A 63 12.13 5.73 3.14
CA HIS A 63 11.53 5.78 1.81
C HIS A 63 12.11 4.65 0.96
N LEU A 64 11.24 3.81 0.43
CA LEU A 64 11.59 2.65 -0.40
C LEU A 64 10.92 2.76 -1.77
N ASN A 65 11.61 2.30 -2.82
CA ASN A 65 10.99 2.13 -4.13
C ASN A 65 11.05 0.68 -4.59
N ARG A 66 10.11 0.32 -5.46
CA ARG A 66 10.12 -0.97 -6.15
C ARG A 66 11.44 -1.19 -6.90
N ILE A 67 11.91 -2.43 -6.87
CA ILE A 67 13.02 -2.90 -7.72
C ILE A 67 12.41 -3.36 -9.04
N GLY A 68 12.88 -2.79 -10.16
CA GLY A 68 12.42 -3.12 -11.50
C GLY A 68 12.84 -2.06 -12.52
N PRO A 69 12.56 -2.29 -13.83
CA PRO A 69 12.75 -1.28 -14.86
C PRO A 69 11.99 0.02 -14.53
N ASP A 70 10.83 -0.10 -13.87
CA ASP A 70 9.94 1.00 -13.53
C ASP A 70 10.03 1.39 -12.05
N ASN A 71 11.26 1.45 -11.52
CA ASN A 71 11.57 1.69 -10.09
C ASN A 71 11.09 3.01 -9.47
N LYS A 72 10.27 3.80 -10.18
CA LYS A 72 9.60 5.01 -9.67
C LYS A 72 8.07 4.88 -9.68
N GLU A 73 7.54 3.79 -10.22
CA GLU A 73 6.09 3.57 -10.29
C GLU A 73 5.47 3.20 -8.95
N GLU A 74 6.25 2.70 -7.99
CA GLU A 74 5.76 2.28 -6.69
C GLU A 74 6.75 2.66 -5.60
N THR A 75 6.25 3.37 -4.59
CA THR A 75 7.01 3.82 -3.42
C THR A 75 6.29 3.46 -2.14
N ILE A 76 7.04 3.14 -1.10
CA ILE A 76 6.53 2.88 0.24
C ILE A 76 7.29 3.74 1.25
N VAL A 77 6.55 4.35 2.16
CA VAL A 77 7.09 5.10 3.29
C VAL A 77 6.68 4.40 4.57
N ILE A 78 7.68 4.08 5.41
CA ILE A 78 7.50 3.49 6.74
C ILE A 78 8.20 4.33 7.81
N GLY A 79 7.87 4.09 9.08
CA GLY A 79 8.51 4.76 10.21
C GLY A 79 7.81 6.04 10.65
N VAL A 80 6.77 6.46 9.95
CA VAL A 80 5.80 7.45 10.44
C VAL A 80 5.06 6.84 11.63
N ASN A 81 5.13 7.50 12.78
CA ASN A 81 4.49 7.01 13.99
C ASN A 81 3.98 8.14 14.89
N SER A 82 3.01 7.80 15.72
CA SER A 82 2.49 8.62 16.81
C SER A 82 2.63 7.87 18.12
N LYS A 83 3.18 8.53 19.14
CA LYS A 83 3.34 7.97 20.48
C LYS A 83 2.18 8.41 21.36
N LEU A 84 1.45 7.44 21.89
CA LEU A 84 0.35 7.66 22.81
C LEU A 84 0.85 7.97 24.22
N SER A 85 0.00 8.53 25.07
CA SER A 85 0.30 8.80 26.48
C SER A 85 0.61 7.51 27.26
N SER A 86 0.04 6.38 26.85
CA SER A 86 0.34 5.04 27.36
C SER A 86 1.74 4.54 27.02
N GLY A 87 2.46 5.23 26.12
CA GLY A 87 3.75 4.81 25.59
C GLY A 87 3.65 3.89 24.37
N ALA A 88 2.45 3.45 23.99
CA ALA A 88 2.20 2.70 22.77
C ALA A 88 2.54 3.54 21.52
N ILE A 89 3.04 2.87 20.48
CA ILE A 89 3.45 3.49 19.22
C ILE A 89 2.49 3.03 18.14
N LEU A 90 1.69 3.96 17.61
CA LEU A 90 0.85 3.75 16.44
C LEU A 90 1.66 4.10 15.20
N ARG A 91 1.55 3.29 14.15
CA ARG A 91 2.32 3.46 12.92
C ARG A 91 1.43 3.74 11.72
N THR A 92 2.01 4.46 10.77
CA THR A 92 1.40 4.73 9.47
C THR A 92 2.32 4.23 8.38
N VAL A 93 1.74 3.52 7.41
CA VAL A 93 2.43 3.09 6.19
C VAL A 93 1.75 3.77 5.02
N THR A 94 2.55 4.39 4.15
CA THR A 94 2.05 5.02 2.93
C THR A 94 2.61 4.30 1.72
N TYR A 95 1.73 3.88 0.82
CA TYR A 95 2.07 3.41 -0.50
C TYR A 95 1.65 4.45 -1.53
N THR A 96 2.44 4.66 -2.56
CA THR A 96 2.11 5.53 -3.68
C THR A 96 2.49 4.85 -4.98
N THR A 97 1.67 5.04 -6.01
CA THR A 97 1.94 4.51 -7.33
C THR A 97 1.52 5.46 -8.44
N SER A 98 2.22 5.40 -9.57
CA SER A 98 1.82 6.09 -10.80
C SER A 98 0.96 5.21 -11.73
N THR A 99 0.48 4.07 -11.24
CA THR A 99 -0.35 3.11 -11.99
C THR A 99 -1.75 3.05 -11.37
N PRO A 100 -2.75 3.79 -11.88
CA PRO A 100 -4.08 3.88 -11.27
C PRO A 100 -4.77 2.52 -11.07
N GLN A 101 -4.52 1.57 -11.96
CA GLN A 101 -5.07 0.22 -11.84
C GLN A 101 -4.65 -0.48 -10.54
N HIS A 102 -3.45 -0.21 -10.02
CA HIS A 102 -3.02 -0.72 -8.72
C HIS A 102 -3.93 -0.19 -7.60
N ILE A 103 -4.31 1.08 -7.63
CA ILE A 103 -5.20 1.68 -6.64
C ILE A 103 -6.61 1.09 -6.74
N ILE A 104 -7.14 0.93 -7.96
CA ILE A 104 -8.44 0.27 -8.20
C ILE A 104 -8.44 -1.16 -7.63
N ASN A 105 -7.35 -1.91 -7.84
CA ASN A 105 -7.18 -3.25 -7.29
C ASN A 105 -7.14 -3.24 -5.75
N LEU A 106 -6.46 -2.26 -5.14
CA LEU A 106 -6.39 -2.11 -3.67
C LEU A 106 -7.73 -1.73 -3.06
N ILE A 107 -8.52 -0.88 -3.71
CA ILE A 107 -9.91 -0.59 -3.32
C ILE A 107 -10.74 -1.88 -3.35
N GLY A 108 -10.57 -2.69 -4.41
CA GLY A 108 -11.19 -4.01 -4.52
C GLY A 108 -10.79 -4.92 -3.36
N GLN A 109 -9.50 -5.06 -3.06
CA GLN A 109 -9.00 -5.88 -1.97
C GLN A 109 -9.56 -5.42 -0.60
N ALA A 110 -9.56 -4.10 -0.34
CA ALA A 110 -10.08 -3.55 0.90
C ALA A 110 -11.55 -3.95 1.14
N LYS A 111 -12.39 -3.89 0.10
CA LYS A 111 -13.79 -4.36 0.15
C LYS A 111 -13.91 -5.85 0.45
N HIS A 112 -13.05 -6.69 -0.14
CA HIS A 112 -13.10 -8.14 0.06
C HIS A 112 -12.53 -8.59 1.42
N MET A 113 -11.65 -7.80 2.02
CA MET A 113 -11.06 -8.08 3.35
C MET A 113 -12.00 -7.79 4.52
N GLY A 114 -13.27 -7.46 4.26
CA GLY A 114 -14.25 -7.16 5.31
C GLY A 114 -14.07 -5.80 5.97
N LEU A 115 -13.26 -4.91 5.38
CA LEU A 115 -13.16 -3.52 5.86
C LEU A 115 -14.45 -2.77 5.51
N ILE A 116 -14.97 -2.04 6.49
CA ILE A 116 -16.21 -1.27 6.31
C ILE A 116 -15.84 0.06 5.67
N MET A 117 -16.34 0.31 4.46
CA MET A 117 -16.25 1.65 3.86
C MET A 117 -17.12 2.60 4.66
N LYS A 118 -16.50 3.57 5.35
CA LYS A 118 -17.22 4.59 6.13
C LYS A 118 -17.52 5.82 5.30
N LEU A 119 -16.66 6.13 4.32
CA LEU A 119 -16.82 7.28 3.46
C LEU A 119 -16.30 7.00 2.05
N HIS A 120 -17.01 7.54 1.07
CA HIS A 120 -16.56 7.72 -0.29
C HIS A 120 -16.89 9.17 -0.66
N GLY A 121 -15.85 9.95 -0.92
CA GLY A 121 -15.96 11.37 -1.25
C GLY A 121 -14.95 11.74 -2.31
N SER A 122 -14.86 13.04 -2.59
CA SER A 122 -13.96 13.57 -3.62
C SER A 122 -13.53 14.97 -3.21
N ASP A 123 -12.26 15.30 -3.45
CA ASP A 123 -11.75 16.67 -3.37
C ASP A 123 -11.43 17.21 -4.78
N ILE A 124 -10.67 18.31 -4.88
CA ILE A 124 -10.33 18.92 -6.19
C ILE A 124 -9.43 18.01 -7.05
N LYS A 125 -8.72 17.06 -6.42
CA LYS A 125 -7.68 16.25 -7.03
C LYS A 125 -7.96 14.75 -6.99
N ASN A 126 -8.70 14.25 -6.00
CA ASN A 126 -8.79 12.83 -5.72
C ASN A 126 -10.21 12.39 -5.41
N ASP A 127 -10.54 11.18 -5.86
CA ASP A 127 -11.55 10.37 -5.19
C ASP A 127 -10.93 9.73 -3.95
N ILE A 128 -11.66 9.81 -2.85
CA ILE A 128 -11.20 9.44 -1.52
C ILE A 128 -12.08 8.32 -0.99
N TYR A 129 -11.47 7.16 -0.71
CA TYR A 129 -12.12 6.01 -0.12
C TYR A 129 -11.57 5.78 1.27
N LEU A 130 -12.46 5.74 2.25
CA LEU A 130 -12.09 5.54 3.65
C LEU A 130 -12.71 4.25 4.15
N PHE A 131 -11.82 3.33 4.49
CA PHE A 131 -12.12 2.00 5.01
C PHE A 131 -11.65 1.88 6.45
N ASP A 132 -12.41 1.13 7.23
CA ASP A 132 -12.22 1.11 8.68
C ASP A 132 -12.57 -0.26 9.26
N ASN A 133 -11.79 -0.70 10.24
CA ASN A 133 -12.10 -1.80 11.14
C ASN A 133 -11.53 -1.51 12.55
N ASP A 134 -11.53 -2.52 13.41
CA ASP A 134 -11.08 -2.37 14.80
C ASP A 134 -9.58 -2.08 14.93
N PHE A 135 -8.77 -2.44 13.94
CA PHE A 135 -7.30 -2.36 14.00
C PHE A 135 -6.72 -1.24 13.15
N PHE A 136 -7.40 -0.85 12.07
CA PHE A 136 -6.85 0.03 11.05
C PHE A 136 -7.88 1.04 10.56
N HIS A 137 -7.33 2.20 10.19
CA HIS A 137 -7.98 3.18 9.36
C HIS A 137 -7.21 3.28 8.04
N ILE A 138 -7.87 2.96 6.93
CA ILE A 138 -7.25 2.92 5.61
C ILE A 138 -7.88 3.99 4.73
N VAL A 139 -7.05 4.91 4.24
CA VAL A 139 -7.46 5.95 3.30
C VAL A 139 -6.79 5.69 1.96
N ILE A 140 -7.60 5.63 0.90
CA ILE A 140 -7.12 5.42 -0.47
C ILE A 140 -7.49 6.65 -1.28
N PHE A 141 -6.50 7.22 -1.94
CA PHE A 141 -6.64 8.35 -2.86
C PHE A 141 -6.41 7.87 -4.29
N LEU A 142 -7.39 8.13 -5.15
CA LEU A 142 -7.28 7.93 -6.59
C LEU A 142 -7.35 9.30 -7.27
N ASN A 143 -6.26 9.73 -7.91
CA ASN A 143 -6.22 11.04 -8.54
C ASN A 143 -7.11 11.06 -9.78
N HIS A 144 -7.87 12.15 -9.96
CA HIS A 144 -8.74 12.39 -11.12
C HIS A 144 -7.99 12.47 -12.44
N ASP A 145 -6.72 12.90 -12.41
CA ASP A 145 -5.84 12.93 -13.58
C ASP A 145 -5.42 11.53 -14.04
N ASN A 146 -5.71 10.48 -13.26
CA ASN A 146 -5.29 9.10 -13.49
C ASN A 146 -3.78 8.94 -13.72
N ILE A 147 -2.97 9.80 -13.09
CA ILE A 147 -1.50 9.71 -13.15
C ILE A 147 -0.96 9.01 -11.91
N SER A 148 -1.64 9.12 -10.78
CA SER A 148 -1.16 8.54 -9.53
C SER A 148 -2.27 8.23 -8.53
N GLY A 149 -1.91 7.53 -7.48
CA GLY A 149 -2.71 7.48 -6.26
C GLY A 149 -1.91 6.90 -5.11
N SER A 150 -2.53 6.90 -3.94
CA SER A 150 -1.87 6.49 -2.70
C SER A 150 -2.82 5.73 -1.79
N VAL A 151 -2.21 4.94 -0.91
CA VAL A 151 -2.88 4.25 0.19
C VAL A 151 -2.15 4.58 1.47
N GLU A 152 -2.88 5.02 2.47
CA GLU A 152 -2.38 5.23 3.82
C GLU A 152 -3.08 4.25 4.75
N VAL A 153 -2.28 3.48 5.49
CA VAL A 153 -2.78 2.57 6.53
C VAL A 153 -2.32 3.09 7.87
N HIS A 154 -3.26 3.53 8.68
CA HIS A 154 -3.04 4.03 10.04
C HIS A 154 -3.44 2.96 11.04
N GLN A 155 -2.50 2.55 11.88
CA GLN A 155 -2.76 1.66 13.00
C GLN A 155 -3.60 2.37 14.06
N LYS A 156 -4.64 1.71 14.57
CA LYS A 156 -5.44 2.20 15.68
C LYS A 156 -4.90 1.73 17.01
N GLU A 157 -5.19 2.51 18.04
CA GLU A 157 -5.05 2.03 19.41
C GLU A 157 -6.00 0.86 19.62
N TYR A 158 -5.45 -0.28 20.04
CA TYR A 158 -6.27 -1.39 20.49
C TYR A 158 -6.82 -1.07 21.87
N LEU A 159 -8.09 -0.70 21.92
CA LEU A 159 -8.76 -0.29 23.15
C LEU A 159 -9.24 -1.46 24.03
N GLY A 160 -9.00 -2.71 23.61
CA GLY A 160 -9.32 -3.95 24.35
C GLY A 160 -10.53 -3.83 25.26
N PHE A 161 -11.72 -4.17 24.78
CA PHE A 161 -12.86 -4.28 25.69
C PHE A 161 -12.59 -5.44 26.66
N ASP A 162 -12.26 -5.12 27.91
CA ASP A 162 -12.35 -6.03 29.07
C ASP A 162 -13.81 -6.48 29.26
#